data_AF-A0A6G8C8K5-F1
#
_entry.id   AF-A0A6G8C8K5-F1
#
_cell.length_a   1.000
_cell.length_b   1.000
_cell.length_c   1.000
_cell.angle_alpha   90.00
_cell.angle_beta   90.00
_cell.angle_gamma   90.00
#
_symmetry.space_group_name_H-M   'P 1'
#
loop_
_entity.id
_entity.type
_entity.pdbx_description
1 polymer ?
#
loop_
_entity_poly.entity_id
_entity_poly.type
_entity_poly.pdbx_seq_one_letter_code
_entity_poly.pdbx_strand_id
1 'polypeptide(L)'
;MNTSSPSDLPAATSYPIPATDTAINPAQQAFREAVQQVEGLRQRLRDLQAEQADARRRYWQQVGPAARAVVEARQTLFAPLENALLIHFFSRAEEQQITGVIVGNARALQERFGEDAADILLKYAPQRQSGKARSAASDSADADVSFDSSLPPHEQAAEQARARRKTKAQKAQEAAEKAAREEEQRLLSNTKTLYRQLARTHHPDLERNPDAQQHKTALMQRITEAYEANDLYTLLQLLSESAPPTTPMTTFLRATPRRSASSKSS
;
A
#
# COMPACT_ATOMS: atom_id res chain seq x y z
N MET A 1 -24.73 60.43 -30.45
CA MET A 1 -24.76 58.95 -30.29
C MET A 1 -23.45 58.55 -29.65
N ASN A 2 -23.54 57.79 -28.54
CA ASN A 2 -22.57 56.86 -27.93
C ASN A 2 -21.18 56.69 -28.58
N THR A 3 -20.06 56.43 -27.90
CA THR A 3 -19.54 56.47 -26.51
C THR A 3 -18.15 55.81 -26.61
N SER A 4 -17.13 56.40 -26.00
CA SER A 4 -15.93 55.76 -25.42
C SER A 4 -14.93 55.00 -26.32
N SER A 5 -13.75 55.61 -26.48
CA SER A 5 -12.45 54.91 -26.57
C SER A 5 -12.04 54.28 -25.20
N PRO A 6 -10.78 53.85 -25.04
CA PRO A 6 -10.24 52.50 -25.19
C PRO A 6 -10.02 51.84 -23.82
N SER A 7 -9.85 50.52 -23.72
CA SER A 7 -9.26 49.92 -22.51
C SER A 7 -8.59 48.59 -22.81
N ASP A 8 -7.27 48.65 -22.64
CA ASP A 8 -6.38 47.55 -22.31
C ASP A 8 -7.08 46.43 -21.55
N LEU A 9 -6.94 45.22 -22.09
CA LEU A 9 -7.17 44.00 -21.32
C LEU A 9 -6.18 44.02 -20.14
N PRO A 10 -6.65 43.94 -18.88
CA PRO A 10 -5.74 43.87 -17.76
C PRO A 10 -4.96 42.57 -17.82
N ALA A 11 -3.65 42.69 -17.67
CA ALA A 11 -2.71 41.61 -17.42
C ALA A 11 -3.27 40.64 -16.38
N ALA A 12 -3.02 39.35 -16.59
CA ALA A 12 -3.34 38.27 -15.66
C ALA A 12 -3.03 38.72 -14.23
N THR A 13 -4.05 38.87 -13.41
CA THR A 13 -3.93 39.15 -11.99
C THR A 13 -3.26 37.94 -11.36
N SER A 14 -1.93 37.97 -11.30
CA SER A 14 -1.14 37.13 -10.41
C SER A 14 -1.59 37.48 -9.00
N TYR A 15 -2.50 36.67 -8.45
CA TYR A 15 -2.80 36.74 -7.03
C TYR A 15 -1.48 36.54 -6.29
N PRO A 16 -1.10 37.46 -5.38
CA PRO A 16 0.07 37.26 -4.56
C PRO A 16 -0.26 36.08 -3.66
N ILE A 17 0.33 34.92 -3.98
CA ILE A 17 0.57 33.90 -2.96
C ILE A 17 1.34 34.66 -1.88
N PRO A 18 0.82 34.82 -0.65
CA PRO A 18 1.68 35.22 0.43
C PRO A 18 2.76 34.14 0.44
N ALA A 19 3.98 34.51 0.06
CA ALA A 19 5.14 33.68 0.26
C ALA A 19 5.15 33.40 1.76
N THR A 20 4.59 32.27 2.15
CA THR A 20 4.87 31.70 3.45
C THR A 20 6.31 31.26 3.32
N ASP A 21 7.22 32.18 3.63
CA ASP A 21 8.51 31.92 4.23
C ASP A 21 8.28 31.17 5.55
N THR A 22 7.65 30.00 5.47
CA THR A 22 7.65 29.01 6.53
C THR A 22 8.90 28.22 6.27
N ALA A 23 9.97 28.61 6.96
CA ALA A 23 11.18 27.82 7.10
C ALA A 23 10.76 26.35 7.26
N ILE A 24 10.99 25.55 6.21
CA ILE A 24 10.54 24.18 6.15
C ILE A 24 11.16 23.51 7.38
N ASN A 25 10.32 23.05 8.31
CA ASN A 25 10.82 22.46 9.55
C ASN A 25 11.73 21.29 9.17
N PRO A 26 12.91 21.12 9.80
CA PRO A 26 13.83 20.03 9.49
C PRO A 26 13.14 18.65 9.48
N ALA A 27 12.12 18.43 10.33
CA ALA A 27 11.32 17.20 10.32
C ALA A 27 10.46 17.04 9.05
N GLN A 28 9.90 18.13 8.53
CA GLN A 28 9.12 18.12 7.28
C GLN A 28 10.01 17.97 6.04
N GLN A 29 11.22 18.56 6.05
CA GLN A 29 12.22 18.33 5.00
C GLN A 29 12.64 16.87 4.98
N ALA A 30 13.03 16.30 6.13
CA ALA A 30 13.41 14.90 6.25
C ALA A 30 12.28 13.94 5.81
N PHE A 31 11.02 14.27 6.12
CA PHE A 31 9.87 13.49 5.67
C PHE A 31 9.69 13.56 4.14
N ARG A 32 9.77 14.76 3.55
CA ARG A 32 9.69 14.94 2.08
C ARG A 32 10.80 14.18 1.37
N GLU A 33 12.03 14.24 1.90
CA GLU A 33 13.16 13.48 1.38
C GLU A 33 12.93 11.97 1.48
N ALA A 34 12.42 11.48 2.61
CA ALA A 34 12.10 10.06 2.78
C ALA A 34 11.01 9.59 1.81
N VAL A 35 9.99 10.41 1.56
CA VAL A 35 8.95 10.16 0.56
C VAL A 35 9.56 10.01 -0.83
N GLN A 36 10.39 10.96 -1.25
CA GLN A 36 11.07 10.91 -2.54
C GLN A 36 12.00 9.70 -2.66
N GLN A 37 12.67 9.31 -1.57
CA GLN A 37 13.48 8.09 -1.54
C GLN A 37 12.65 6.83 -1.74
N VAL A 38 11.48 6.73 -1.09
CA VAL A 38 10.56 5.58 -1.26
C VAL A 38 10.03 5.53 -2.70
N GLU A 39 9.64 6.66 -3.28
CA GLU A 39 9.21 6.73 -4.67
C GLU A 39 10.32 6.33 -5.63
N GLY A 40 11.54 6.82 -5.41
CA GLY A 40 12.72 6.43 -6.20
C GLY A 40 13.04 4.95 -6.10
N LEU A 41 12.93 4.35 -4.90
CA LEU A 41 13.09 2.90 -4.71
C LEU A 41 11.98 2.11 -5.40
N ARG A 42 10.72 2.56 -5.32
CA ARG A 42 9.58 1.92 -6.02
C ARG A 42 9.75 1.98 -7.53
N GLN A 43 10.27 3.09 -8.07
CA GLN A 43 10.57 3.19 -9.49
C GLN A 43 11.68 2.22 -9.89
N ARG A 44 12.82 2.20 -9.17
CA ARG A 44 13.92 1.26 -9.42
C ARG A 44 13.47 -0.20 -9.37
N LEU A 45 12.59 -0.55 -8.42
CA LEU A 45 12.02 -1.89 -8.35
C LEU A 45 11.18 -2.24 -9.58
N ARG A 46 10.35 -1.31 -10.05
CA ARG A 46 9.58 -1.50 -11.29
C ARG A 46 10.48 -1.67 -12.51
N ASP A 47 11.51 -0.83 -12.62
CA ASP A 47 12.46 -0.89 -13.73
C ASP A 47 13.21 -2.23 -13.74
N LEU A 48 13.73 -2.68 -12.59
CA LEU A 48 14.40 -3.99 -12.46
C LEU A 48 13.45 -5.15 -12.78
N GLN A 49 12.19 -5.08 -12.36
CA GLN A 49 11.19 -6.10 -12.69
C GLN A 49 10.92 -6.17 -14.19
N ALA A 50 10.81 -5.02 -14.85
CA ALA A 50 10.63 -4.92 -16.30
C ALA A 50 11.85 -5.48 -17.04
N GLU A 51 13.07 -5.09 -16.65
CA GLU A 51 14.32 -5.62 -17.21
C GLU A 51 14.41 -7.14 -17.06
N GLN A 52 14.05 -7.67 -15.89
CA GLN A 52 14.03 -9.10 -15.64
C GLN A 52 12.99 -9.82 -16.51
N ALA A 53 11.82 -9.22 -16.72
CA ALA A 53 10.78 -9.78 -17.59
C ALA A 53 11.26 -9.81 -19.05
N ASP A 54 11.85 -8.72 -19.54
CA ASP A 54 12.43 -8.63 -20.88
C ASP A 54 13.54 -9.65 -21.10
N ALA A 55 14.45 -9.81 -20.13
CA ALA A 55 15.51 -10.80 -20.21
C ALA A 55 14.95 -12.22 -20.32
N ARG A 56 13.93 -12.57 -19.51
CA ARG A 56 13.22 -13.85 -19.58
C ARG A 56 12.55 -14.05 -20.93
N ARG A 57 11.86 -13.03 -21.44
CA ARG A 57 11.16 -13.09 -22.73
C ARG A 57 12.16 -13.33 -23.87
N ARG A 58 13.27 -12.58 -23.91
CA ARG A 58 14.34 -12.76 -24.90
C ARG A 58 14.95 -14.16 -24.81
N TYR A 59 15.22 -14.63 -23.59
CA TYR A 59 15.72 -15.98 -23.37
C TYR A 59 14.78 -17.03 -23.99
N TRP A 60 13.49 -17.00 -23.66
CA TRP A 60 12.53 -17.98 -24.20
C TRP A 60 12.31 -17.84 -25.71
N GLN A 61 12.39 -16.63 -26.26
CA GLN A 61 12.35 -16.44 -27.70
C GLN A 61 13.55 -17.03 -28.45
N GLN A 62 14.71 -17.10 -27.80
CA GLN A 62 15.93 -17.75 -28.32
C GLN A 62 15.92 -19.27 -28.13
N VAL A 63 15.30 -19.76 -27.05
CA VAL A 63 15.17 -21.20 -26.74
C VAL A 63 14.25 -21.95 -27.73
N GLY A 64 13.57 -21.23 -28.63
CA GLY A 64 13.02 -21.80 -29.87
C GLY A 64 11.49 -21.73 -29.99
N PRO A 65 10.92 -22.25 -31.10
CA PRO A 65 9.50 -22.12 -31.43
C PRO A 65 8.57 -22.84 -30.44
N ALA A 66 9.04 -23.90 -29.77
CA ALA A 66 8.27 -24.62 -28.77
C ALA A 66 7.88 -23.73 -27.57
N ALA A 67 8.76 -22.82 -27.13
CA ALA A 67 8.45 -21.90 -26.04
C ALA A 67 7.36 -20.90 -26.44
N ARG A 68 7.41 -20.42 -27.69
CA ARG A 68 6.38 -19.52 -28.25
C ARG A 68 5.02 -20.22 -28.32
N ALA A 69 4.99 -21.47 -28.80
CA ALA A 69 3.77 -22.27 -28.84
C ALA A 69 3.17 -22.49 -27.44
N VAL A 70 4.01 -22.67 -26.39
CA VAL A 70 3.52 -22.78 -25.01
C VAL A 70 2.92 -21.47 -24.51
N VAL A 71 3.57 -20.33 -24.79
CA VAL A 71 3.04 -19.00 -24.42
C VAL A 71 1.71 -18.75 -25.11
N GLU A 72 1.64 -19.00 -26.42
CA GLU A 72 0.42 -18.85 -27.22
C GLU A 72 -0.70 -19.74 -26.67
N ALA A 73 -0.44 -21.03 -26.49
CA ALA A 73 -1.42 -21.95 -25.92
C ALA A 73 -1.94 -21.46 -24.56
N ARG A 74 -1.04 -20.96 -23.69
CA ARG A 74 -1.44 -20.39 -22.40
C ARG A 74 -2.30 -19.14 -22.54
N GLN A 75 -2.00 -18.25 -23.48
CA GLN A 75 -2.82 -17.07 -23.74
C GLN A 75 -4.21 -17.45 -24.24
N THR A 76 -4.31 -18.47 -25.12
CA THR A 76 -5.61 -18.94 -25.63
C THR A 76 -6.52 -19.57 -24.57
N LEU A 77 -5.99 -19.95 -23.39
CA LEU A 77 -6.80 -20.47 -22.29
C LEU A 77 -7.67 -19.42 -21.61
N PHE A 78 -7.33 -18.13 -21.68
CA PHE A 78 -8.09 -17.10 -20.95
C PHE A 78 -9.52 -16.98 -21.47
N ALA A 79 -9.71 -16.80 -22.78
CA ALA A 79 -11.04 -16.63 -23.36
C ALA A 79 -12.05 -17.73 -22.97
N PRO A 80 -11.77 -19.05 -23.12
CA PRO A 80 -12.74 -20.08 -22.73
C PRO A 80 -12.99 -20.12 -21.22
N LEU A 81 -11.98 -19.84 -20.38
CA LEU A 81 -12.15 -19.81 -18.92
C LEU A 81 -12.96 -18.60 -18.46
N GLU A 82 -12.75 -17.43 -19.07
CA GLU A 82 -13.56 -16.23 -18.80
C GLU A 82 -15.00 -16.44 -19.25
N ASN A 83 -15.21 -17.04 -20.43
CA ASN A 83 -16.55 -17.40 -20.92
C ASN A 83 -17.25 -18.40 -20.00
N ALA A 84 -16.51 -19.37 -19.46
CA ALA A 84 -17.05 -20.33 -18.49
C ALA A 84 -17.59 -19.66 -17.21
N LEU A 85 -16.97 -18.55 -16.77
CA LEU A 85 -17.46 -17.77 -15.63
C LEU A 85 -18.71 -16.93 -15.97
N LEU A 86 -18.96 -16.63 -17.25
CA LEU A 86 -20.13 -15.84 -17.68
C LEU A 86 -21.40 -16.66 -17.85
N ILE A 87 -21.28 -17.95 -18.19
CA ILE A 87 -22.44 -18.82 -18.46
C ILE A 87 -23.17 -19.28 -17.18
N HIS A 88 -22.66 -18.95 -15.99
CA HIS A 88 -23.24 -19.29 -14.67
C HIS A 88 -23.68 -20.75 -14.50
N PHE A 89 -23.05 -21.65 -15.26
CA PHE A 89 -23.33 -23.09 -15.24
C PHE A 89 -22.65 -23.78 -14.06
N PHE A 90 -21.50 -23.25 -13.65
CA PHE A 90 -20.65 -23.82 -12.62
C PHE A 90 -21.10 -23.42 -11.22
N SER A 91 -20.87 -24.30 -10.25
CA SER A 91 -21.03 -23.96 -8.83
C SER A 91 -20.00 -22.93 -8.39
N ARG A 92 -20.24 -22.26 -7.26
CA ARG A 92 -19.28 -21.30 -6.67
C ARG A 92 -17.89 -21.91 -6.42
N ALA A 93 -17.83 -23.19 -6.06
CA ALA A 93 -16.56 -23.87 -5.82
C ALA A 93 -15.78 -24.08 -7.14
N GLU A 94 -16.48 -24.45 -8.21
CA GLU A 94 -15.91 -24.60 -9.55
C GLU A 94 -15.51 -23.23 -10.15
N GLU A 95 -16.32 -22.19 -9.96
CA GLU A 95 -15.97 -20.80 -10.36
C GLU A 95 -14.68 -20.33 -9.66
N GLN A 96 -14.50 -20.67 -8.37
CA GLN A 96 -13.26 -20.39 -7.65
C GLN A 96 -12.07 -21.20 -8.20
N GLN A 97 -12.28 -22.46 -8.58
CA GLN A 97 -11.25 -23.27 -9.23
C GLN A 97 -10.84 -22.68 -10.59
N ILE A 98 -11.82 -22.30 -11.42
CA ILE A 98 -11.59 -21.65 -12.73
C ILE A 98 -10.81 -20.35 -12.54
N THR A 99 -11.22 -19.51 -11.59
CA THR A 99 -10.51 -18.27 -11.23
C THR A 99 -9.07 -18.58 -10.77
N GLY A 100 -8.88 -19.62 -9.96
CA GLY A 100 -7.57 -20.09 -9.54
C GLY A 100 -6.67 -20.50 -10.71
N VAL A 101 -7.23 -21.18 -11.73
CA VAL A 101 -6.52 -21.54 -12.96
C VAL A 101 -6.15 -20.29 -13.76
N ILE A 102 -7.06 -19.32 -13.91
CA ILE A 102 -6.80 -18.04 -14.59
C ILE A 102 -5.61 -17.32 -13.93
N VAL A 103 -5.66 -17.15 -12.61
CA VAL A 103 -4.61 -16.46 -11.84
C VAL A 103 -3.28 -17.23 -11.91
N GLY A 104 -3.32 -18.56 -11.77
CA GLY A 104 -2.13 -19.40 -11.86
C GLY A 104 -1.47 -19.32 -13.24
N ASN A 105 -2.27 -19.30 -14.31
CA ASN A 105 -1.76 -19.17 -15.68
C ASN A 105 -1.16 -17.79 -15.95
N ALA A 106 -1.81 -16.71 -15.48
CA ALA A 106 -1.31 -15.35 -15.59
C ALA A 106 0.02 -15.16 -14.85
N ARG A 107 0.15 -15.71 -13.62
CA ARG A 107 1.43 -15.72 -12.89
C ARG A 107 2.51 -16.51 -13.62
N ALA A 108 2.17 -17.67 -14.17
CA ALA A 108 3.14 -18.46 -14.93
C ALA A 108 3.67 -17.69 -16.16
N LEU A 109 2.79 -16.98 -16.89
CA LEU A 109 3.18 -16.12 -18.01
C LEU A 109 4.15 -15.01 -17.56
N GLN A 110 3.86 -14.32 -16.45
CA GLN A 110 4.69 -13.23 -15.94
C GLN A 110 6.01 -13.72 -15.32
N GLU A 111 5.97 -14.74 -14.47
CA GLU A 111 7.11 -15.20 -13.68
C GLU A 111 8.08 -16.06 -14.49
N ARG A 112 7.55 -16.94 -15.35
CA ARG A 112 8.39 -17.87 -16.11
C ARG A 112 8.76 -17.33 -17.48
N PHE A 113 7.80 -16.76 -18.21
CA PHE A 113 7.99 -16.38 -19.61
C PHE A 113 8.28 -14.88 -19.80
N GLY A 114 8.06 -14.05 -18.77
CA GLY A 114 8.24 -12.60 -18.87
C GLY A 114 7.17 -11.93 -19.74
N GLU A 115 6.02 -12.57 -19.91
CA GLU A 115 4.88 -12.03 -20.64
C GLU A 115 4.04 -11.12 -19.75
N ASP A 116 3.41 -10.12 -20.35
CA ASP A 116 2.50 -9.24 -19.60
C ASP A 116 1.15 -9.92 -19.40
N ALA A 117 0.71 -9.95 -18.15
CA ALA A 117 -0.59 -10.46 -17.73
C ALA A 117 -1.17 -9.64 -16.57
N ALA A 118 -0.71 -8.39 -16.41
CA ALA A 118 -1.07 -7.53 -15.29
C ALA A 118 -2.59 -7.29 -15.21
N ASP A 119 -3.26 -7.07 -16.34
CA ASP A 119 -4.70 -6.82 -16.40
C ASP A 119 -5.52 -8.02 -15.93
N ILE A 120 -5.12 -9.24 -16.32
CA ILE A 120 -5.77 -10.47 -15.89
C ILE A 120 -5.59 -10.66 -14.38
N LEU A 121 -4.39 -10.40 -13.86
CA LEU A 121 -4.13 -10.47 -12.42
C LEU A 121 -4.92 -9.41 -11.66
N LEU A 122 -5.03 -8.19 -12.18
CA LEU A 122 -5.82 -7.13 -11.55
C LEU A 122 -7.30 -7.51 -11.46
N LYS A 123 -7.83 -8.17 -12.50
CA LYS A 123 -9.24 -8.58 -12.61
C LYS A 123 -9.59 -9.80 -11.75
N TYR A 124 -8.71 -10.81 -11.71
CA TYR A 124 -9.04 -12.12 -11.14
C TYR A 124 -8.22 -12.51 -9.91
N ALA A 125 -7.05 -11.90 -9.69
CA ALA A 125 -6.32 -12.21 -8.47
C ALA A 125 -7.20 -11.77 -7.29
N PRO A 126 -7.28 -12.59 -6.23
CA PRO A 126 -7.98 -12.17 -5.04
C PRO A 126 -7.34 -10.87 -4.58
N GLN A 127 -8.08 -9.77 -4.72
CA GLN A 127 -7.81 -8.53 -4.00
C GLN A 127 -7.65 -8.99 -2.57
N ARG A 128 -6.43 -8.85 -2.05
CA ARG A 128 -6.07 -9.34 -0.73
C ARG A 128 -7.01 -8.64 0.23
N GLN A 129 -8.12 -9.27 0.56
CA GLN A 129 -9.12 -8.74 1.47
C GLN A 129 -8.35 -8.46 2.73
N SER A 130 -8.15 -7.17 3.00
CA SER A 130 -7.46 -6.68 4.17
C SER A 130 -8.10 -7.34 5.40
N GLY A 131 -7.38 -8.28 6.00
CA GLY A 131 -7.50 -8.64 7.40
C GLY A 131 -8.65 -9.53 7.87
N LYS A 132 -9.42 -10.26 7.03
CA LYS A 132 -10.51 -11.09 7.61
C LYS A 132 -10.95 -12.34 6.84
N ALA A 133 -10.06 -13.32 6.67
CA ALA A 133 -10.45 -14.73 6.49
C ALA A 133 -9.24 -15.69 6.49
N ARG A 134 -8.59 -15.92 7.63
CA ARG A 134 -7.76 -17.14 7.87
C ARG A 134 -7.75 -17.57 9.34
N SER A 135 -8.92 -17.62 9.96
CA SER A 135 -9.08 -18.23 11.30
C SER A 135 -10.16 -19.32 11.34
N ALA A 136 -10.40 -20.01 10.23
CA ALA A 136 -11.45 -21.04 10.17
C ALA A 136 -11.09 -22.23 9.26
N ALA A 137 -9.84 -22.69 9.34
CA ALA A 137 -9.44 -23.99 8.76
C ALA A 137 -8.13 -24.47 9.40
N SER A 138 -8.18 -24.86 10.66
CA SER A 138 -7.14 -25.72 11.27
C SER A 138 -7.73 -26.52 12.43
N ASP A 139 -8.86 -27.18 12.18
CA ASP A 139 -9.46 -28.10 13.15
C ASP A 139 -9.91 -29.37 12.41
N SER A 140 -8.94 -30.10 11.87
CA SER A 140 -9.07 -31.50 11.45
C SER A 140 -7.72 -32.03 10.93
N ALA A 141 -6.82 -32.40 11.84
CA ALA A 141 -5.74 -33.35 11.54
C ALA A 141 -5.08 -33.89 12.81
N ASP A 142 -5.87 -34.38 13.77
CA ASP A 142 -5.40 -35.52 14.59
C ASP A 142 -5.50 -36.77 13.71
N ALA A 143 -4.54 -36.90 12.80
CA ALA A 143 -4.26 -38.17 12.15
C ALA A 143 -3.23 -38.89 13.01
N ASP A 144 -3.75 -39.78 13.85
CA ASP A 144 -3.01 -40.81 14.57
C ASP A 144 -2.07 -41.56 13.61
N VAL A 145 -0.79 -41.17 13.60
CA VAL A 145 0.27 -41.89 12.88
C VAL A 145 0.67 -43.07 13.74
N SER A 146 0.01 -44.19 13.49
CA SER A 146 0.40 -45.51 13.93
C SER A 146 1.80 -45.83 13.38
N PHE A 147 2.75 -46.01 14.29
CA PHE A 147 4.16 -46.30 14.00
C PHE A 147 4.32 -47.78 13.63
N ASP A 148 4.53 -48.09 12.36
CA ASP A 148 4.91 -49.44 11.93
C ASP A 148 6.40 -49.68 12.23
N SER A 149 6.67 -50.51 13.23
CA SER A 149 7.99 -50.78 13.79
C SER A 149 8.67 -51.94 13.06
N SER A 150 9.07 -51.75 11.80
CA SER A 150 9.77 -52.78 11.01
C SER A 150 11.03 -52.30 10.24
N LEU A 151 11.52 -51.06 10.42
CA LEU A 151 12.65 -50.54 9.62
C LEU A 151 14.03 -50.62 10.33
N PRO A 152 15.14 -50.82 9.59
CA PRO A 152 16.51 -50.90 10.14
C PRO A 152 16.99 -49.60 10.85
N PRO A 153 17.90 -49.68 11.84
CA PRO A 153 18.30 -48.53 12.70
C PRO A 153 18.89 -47.31 11.97
N HIS A 154 19.54 -47.51 10.82
CA HIS A 154 20.16 -46.42 10.05
C HIS A 154 19.12 -45.60 9.26
N GLU A 155 18.00 -46.22 8.89
CA GLU A 155 16.91 -45.58 8.16
C GLU A 155 16.05 -44.74 9.11
N GLN A 156 15.83 -45.23 10.34
CA GLN A 156 15.16 -44.50 11.42
C GLN A 156 15.89 -43.19 11.79
N ALA A 157 17.24 -43.21 11.83
CA ALA A 157 18.04 -42.02 12.10
C ALA A 157 17.92 -40.96 10.98
N ALA A 158 17.86 -41.41 9.71
CA ALA A 158 17.68 -40.53 8.56
C ALA A 158 16.27 -39.90 8.53
N GLU A 159 15.24 -40.67 8.89
CA GLU A 159 13.86 -40.18 8.97
C GLU A 159 13.67 -39.20 10.13
N GLN A 160 14.25 -39.46 11.31
CA GLN A 160 14.24 -38.52 12.43
C GLN A 160 14.96 -37.21 12.07
N ALA A 161 16.08 -37.27 11.35
CA ALA A 161 16.76 -36.06 10.85
C ALA A 161 15.91 -35.28 9.85
N ARG A 162 15.18 -35.96 8.96
CA ARG A 162 14.25 -35.33 8.01
C ARG A 162 13.04 -34.71 8.73
N ALA A 163 12.47 -35.39 9.72
CA ALA A 163 11.36 -34.87 10.54
C ALA A 163 11.77 -33.63 11.34
N ARG A 164 12.98 -33.61 11.92
CA ARG A 164 13.55 -32.45 12.62
C ARG A 164 13.80 -31.25 11.69
N ARG A 165 14.23 -31.50 10.45
CA ARG A 165 14.40 -30.43 9.44
C ARG A 165 13.05 -29.85 8.97
N LYS A 166 12.05 -30.71 8.73
CA LYS A 166 10.69 -30.29 8.36
C LYS A 166 10.04 -29.43 9.45
N THR A 167 10.13 -29.85 10.72
CA THR A 167 9.57 -29.09 11.86
C THR A 167 10.29 -27.76 12.09
N LYS A 168 11.62 -27.69 11.90
CA LYS A 168 12.36 -26.41 11.98
C LYS A 168 11.97 -25.45 10.86
N ALA A 169 11.80 -25.96 9.63
CA ALA A 169 11.36 -25.15 8.49
C ALA A 169 9.93 -24.62 8.68
N GLN A 170 9.01 -25.45 9.18
CA GLN A 170 7.64 -25.05 9.54
C GLN A 170 7.64 -23.95 10.60
N LYS A 171 8.40 -24.10 11.69
CA LYS A 171 8.50 -23.06 12.73
C LYS A 171 9.09 -21.73 12.20
N ALA A 172 10.07 -21.78 11.30
CA ALA A 172 10.62 -20.59 10.68
C ALA A 172 9.59 -19.88 9.77
N GLN A 173 8.81 -20.66 9.03
CA GLN A 173 7.74 -20.14 8.18
C GLN A 173 6.61 -19.52 9.03
N GLU A 174 6.18 -20.19 10.10
CA GLU A 174 5.19 -19.64 11.04
C GLU A 174 5.66 -18.35 11.71
N ALA A 175 6.95 -18.25 12.08
CA ALA A 175 7.51 -17.04 12.64
C ALA A 175 7.54 -15.89 11.62
N ALA A 176 7.92 -16.17 10.37
CA ALA A 176 7.89 -15.18 9.29
C ALA A 176 6.46 -14.70 8.98
N GLU A 177 5.48 -15.61 8.96
CA GLU A 177 4.08 -15.27 8.78
C GLU A 177 3.53 -14.44 9.94
N LYS A 178 3.90 -14.75 11.19
CA LYS A 178 3.52 -13.96 12.36
C LYS A 178 4.10 -12.55 12.29
N ALA A 179 5.40 -12.42 11.97
CA ALA A 179 6.04 -11.12 11.79
C ALA A 179 5.35 -10.28 10.71
N ALA A 180 5.05 -10.88 9.54
CA ALA A 180 4.33 -10.19 8.47
C ALA A 180 2.92 -9.74 8.90
N ARG A 181 2.19 -10.58 9.65
CA ARG A 181 0.86 -10.20 10.18
C ARG A 181 0.94 -9.07 11.20
N GLU A 182 1.94 -9.08 12.07
CA GLU A 182 2.17 -7.99 13.04
C GLU A 182 2.50 -6.67 12.33
N GLU A 183 3.34 -6.72 11.29
CA GLU A 183 3.65 -5.54 10.46
C GLU A 183 2.40 -5.01 9.76
N GLU A 184 1.59 -5.88 9.13
CA GLU A 184 0.32 -5.49 8.51
C GLU A 184 -0.63 -4.84 9.52
N GLN A 185 -0.78 -5.41 10.72
CA GLN A 185 -1.61 -4.84 11.78
C GLN A 185 -1.11 -3.47 12.25
N ARG A 186 0.22 -3.30 12.37
CA ARG A 186 0.81 -2.00 12.70
C ARG A 186 0.51 -0.96 11.63
N LEU A 187 0.65 -1.32 10.36
CA LEU A 187 0.31 -0.43 9.24
C LEU A 187 -1.16 -0.01 9.27
N LEU A 188 -2.09 -0.97 9.42
CA LEU A 188 -3.53 -0.68 9.51
C LEU A 188 -3.88 0.20 10.72
N SER A 189 -3.25 -0.05 11.87
CA SER A 189 -3.44 0.77 13.06
C SER A 189 -2.98 2.21 12.83
N ASN A 190 -1.85 2.38 12.12
CA ASN A 190 -1.31 3.68 11.75
C ASN A 190 -2.25 4.42 10.78
N THR A 191 -2.68 3.76 9.70
CA THR A 191 -3.65 4.29 8.73
C THR A 191 -4.92 4.80 9.42
N LYS A 192 -5.48 4.02 10.36
CA LYS A 192 -6.68 4.40 11.14
C LYS A 192 -6.43 5.61 12.05
N THR A 193 -5.26 5.69 12.69
CA THR A 193 -4.92 6.85 13.53
C THR A 193 -4.80 8.13 12.71
N LEU A 194 -4.20 8.06 11.52
CA LEU A 194 -4.02 9.20 10.62
C LEU A 194 -5.35 9.66 10.03
N TYR A 195 -6.18 8.72 9.56
CA TYR A 195 -7.54 9.04 9.09
C TYR A 195 -8.34 9.80 10.15
N ARG A 196 -8.31 9.35 11.41
CA ARG A 196 -9.02 10.03 12.51
C ARG A 196 -8.46 11.42 12.80
N GLN A 197 -7.15 11.63 12.63
CA GLN A 197 -6.51 12.94 12.82
C GLN A 197 -6.87 13.91 11.68
N LEU A 198 -6.90 13.43 10.44
CA LEU A 198 -7.34 14.17 9.26
C LEU A 198 -8.83 14.54 9.33
N ALA A 199 -9.69 13.58 9.65
CA ALA A 199 -11.13 13.81 9.78
C ALA A 199 -11.47 14.83 10.86
N ARG A 200 -10.69 14.88 11.97
CA ARG A 200 -10.86 15.89 13.03
C ARG A 200 -10.43 17.29 12.62
N THR A 201 -9.44 17.41 11.72
CA THR A 201 -8.90 18.72 11.31
C THR A 201 -9.70 19.34 10.15
N HIS A 202 -10.26 18.52 9.26
CA HIS A 202 -10.96 18.96 8.05
C HIS A 202 -12.47 18.71 8.04
N HIS A 203 -13.09 18.49 9.20
CA HIS A 203 -14.52 18.24 9.23
C HIS A 203 -15.31 19.45 8.68
N PRO A 204 -16.17 19.26 7.67
CA PRO A 204 -16.89 20.35 6.99
C PRO A 204 -18.01 21.00 7.83
N ASP A 205 -18.29 20.46 9.01
CA ASP A 205 -19.39 20.87 9.90
C ASP A 205 -19.05 22.07 10.81
N LEU A 206 -17.82 22.58 10.73
CA LEU A 206 -17.33 23.70 11.54
C LEU A 206 -17.26 25.05 10.78
N GLU A 207 -17.67 25.11 9.51
CA GLU A 207 -17.51 26.30 8.67
C GLU A 207 -18.83 26.94 8.25
N ARG A 208 -18.92 28.26 8.44
CA ARG A 208 -20.09 29.10 8.07
C ARG A 208 -20.01 29.68 6.67
N ASN A 209 -18.85 29.59 6.00
CA ASN A 209 -18.66 30.10 4.64
C ASN A 209 -18.95 28.97 3.62
N PRO A 210 -19.84 29.20 2.64
CA PRO A 210 -20.28 28.16 1.71
C PRO A 210 -19.16 27.64 0.80
N ASP A 211 -18.25 28.52 0.34
CA ASP A 211 -17.15 28.12 -0.53
C ASP A 211 -16.09 27.29 0.22
N ALA A 212 -15.74 27.70 1.45
CA ALA A 212 -14.79 26.96 2.30
C ALA A 212 -15.32 25.55 2.64
N GLN A 213 -16.63 25.44 2.86
CA GLN A 213 -17.29 24.17 3.12
C GLN A 213 -17.22 23.21 1.93
N GLN A 214 -17.34 23.71 0.69
CA GLN A 214 -17.16 22.88 -0.52
C GLN A 214 -15.73 22.36 -0.63
N HIS A 215 -14.73 23.22 -0.41
CA HIS A 215 -13.33 22.82 -0.43
C HIS A 215 -13.00 21.75 0.63
N LYS A 216 -13.50 21.90 1.87
CA LYS A 216 -13.33 20.88 2.91
C LYS A 216 -14.08 19.59 2.62
N THR A 217 -15.25 19.67 1.99
CA THR A 217 -16.02 18.47 1.59
C THR A 217 -15.24 17.66 0.55
N ALA A 218 -14.67 18.32 -0.47
CA ALA A 218 -13.84 17.67 -1.47
C ALA A 218 -12.57 17.04 -0.85
N LEU A 219 -11.94 17.74 0.10
CA LEU A 219 -10.77 17.25 0.82
C LEU A 219 -11.11 16.02 1.69
N MET A 220 -12.26 16.03 2.36
CA MET A 220 -12.77 14.91 3.15
C MET A 220 -13.11 13.68 2.30
N GLN A 221 -13.70 13.88 1.11
CA GLN A 221 -13.91 12.79 0.15
C GLN A 221 -12.59 12.14 -0.24
N ARG A 222 -11.58 12.95 -0.58
CA ARG A 222 -10.24 12.47 -0.94
C ARG A 222 -9.54 11.73 0.20
N ILE A 223 -9.72 12.18 1.45
CA ILE A 223 -9.24 11.47 2.66
C ILE A 223 -9.93 10.10 2.80
N THR A 224 -11.24 10.05 2.52
CA THR A 224 -12.03 8.81 2.62
C THR A 224 -11.62 7.80 1.55
N GLU A 225 -11.46 8.24 0.31
CA GLU A 225 -10.95 7.40 -0.80
C GLU A 225 -9.57 6.82 -0.49
N ALA A 226 -8.64 7.65 0.02
CA ALA A 226 -7.32 7.20 0.41
C ALA A 226 -7.35 6.19 1.57
N TYR A 227 -8.29 6.35 2.50
CA TYR A 227 -8.50 5.40 3.60
C TYR A 227 -9.06 4.05 3.12
N GLU A 228 -10.05 4.07 2.22
CA GLU A 228 -10.63 2.86 1.63
C GLU A 228 -9.60 2.07 0.79
N ALA A 229 -8.72 2.79 0.09
CA ALA A 229 -7.61 2.20 -0.65
C ALA A 229 -6.47 1.66 0.23
N ASN A 230 -6.54 1.81 1.56
CA ASN A 230 -5.43 1.60 2.51
C ASN A 230 -4.14 2.33 2.10
N ASP A 231 -4.28 3.48 1.43
CA ASP A 231 -3.18 4.26 0.91
C ASP A 231 -2.63 5.18 2.01
N LEU A 232 -1.81 4.58 2.88
CA LEU A 232 -1.11 5.28 3.96
C LEU A 232 -0.29 6.48 3.45
N TYR A 233 0.22 6.39 2.22
CA TYR A 233 1.01 7.43 1.59
C TYR A 233 0.16 8.70 1.33
N THR A 234 -0.99 8.53 0.69
CA THR A 234 -1.89 9.66 0.38
C THR A 234 -2.44 10.31 1.66
N LEU A 235 -2.72 9.53 2.71
CA LEU A 235 -3.12 10.08 4.01
C LEU A 235 -1.99 10.91 4.67
N LEU A 236 -0.75 10.44 4.66
CA LEU A 236 0.39 11.19 5.20
C LEU A 236 0.65 12.48 4.42
N GLN A 237 0.52 12.44 3.09
CA GLN A 237 0.65 13.61 2.23
C GLN A 237 -0.40 14.67 2.56
N LEU A 238 -1.68 14.28 2.63
CA LEU A 238 -2.78 15.16 3.00
C LEU A 238 -2.62 15.75 4.41
N LEU A 239 -2.04 15.00 5.35
CA LEU A 239 -1.75 15.52 6.69
C LEU A 239 -0.65 16.58 6.68
N SER A 240 0.38 16.40 5.84
CA SER A 240 1.51 17.33 5.73
C SER A 240 1.14 18.65 5.05
N GLU A 241 0.25 18.59 4.07
CA GLU A 241 -0.27 19.77 3.35
C GLU A 241 -1.20 20.60 4.23
N SER A 242 -1.80 19.97 5.24
CA SER A 242 -2.87 20.57 6.01
C SER A 242 -2.58 20.87 7.47
N ALA A 243 -1.39 20.52 7.96
CA ALA A 243 -0.96 20.91 9.29
C ALA A 243 -0.79 22.45 9.36
N PRO A 244 -1.62 23.19 10.13
CA PRO A 244 -1.32 24.59 10.42
C PRO A 244 0.00 24.67 11.22
N PRO A 245 0.70 25.83 11.23
CA PRO A 245 1.87 25.99 12.08
C PRO A 245 1.46 25.69 13.52
N THR A 246 2.00 24.61 14.07
CA THR A 246 1.89 24.30 15.48
C THR A 246 2.38 25.53 16.23
N THR A 247 1.44 26.27 16.82
CA THR A 247 1.70 27.38 17.72
C THR A 247 2.80 26.95 18.68
N PRO A 248 3.93 27.69 18.80
CA PRO A 248 4.88 27.40 19.83
C PRO A 248 4.16 27.51 21.18
N MET A 249 4.16 26.43 21.96
CA MET A 249 3.88 26.52 23.39
C MET A 249 4.95 27.41 24.02
N THR A 250 4.81 28.73 23.93
CA THR A 250 5.53 29.69 24.76
C THR A 250 4.73 30.97 24.78
N THR A 251 3.93 31.16 25.83
CA THR A 251 3.81 32.40 26.60
C THR A 251 2.92 32.12 27.82
N PHE A 252 3.54 31.62 28.89
CA PHE A 252 3.38 32.29 30.18
C PHE A 252 4.64 33.14 30.33
N LEU A 253 4.55 34.41 29.96
CA LEU A 253 5.63 35.35 30.15
C LEU A 253 5.06 36.61 30.79
N ARG A 254 5.85 37.11 31.75
CA ARG A 254 5.91 38.48 32.29
C ARG A 254 5.27 38.61 33.69
N ALA A 255 6.02 38.57 34.79
CA ALA A 255 7.17 39.39 35.22
C ALA A 255 6.85 40.89 35.33
N THR A 256 6.98 41.43 36.55
CA THR A 256 7.39 42.83 36.83
C THR A 256 7.78 42.94 38.33
N PRO A 257 8.53 43.97 38.76
CA PRO A 257 9.80 44.45 38.24
C PRO A 257 10.83 44.72 39.36
N ARG A 258 12.09 44.93 38.97
CA ARG A 258 13.20 45.37 39.83
C ARG A 258 13.38 46.89 39.70
N ARG A 259 13.42 47.60 40.83
CA ARG A 259 13.92 48.99 41.03
C ARG A 259 13.98 49.21 42.55
N SER A 260 14.89 49.89 43.21
CA SER A 260 16.27 50.34 43.01
C SER A 260 16.70 50.98 44.34
N ALA A 261 17.91 50.67 44.83
CA ALA A 261 18.80 51.49 45.66
C ALA A 261 18.36 52.14 47.01
N SER A 262 19.11 51.77 48.06
CA SER A 262 19.81 52.62 49.05
C SER A 262 19.02 53.38 50.15
N SER A 263 19.24 53.03 51.43
CA SER A 263 20.04 53.83 52.39
C SER A 263 19.82 53.46 53.88
N LYS A 264 20.95 53.49 54.62
CA LYS A 264 21.16 53.86 56.05
C LYS A 264 20.54 53.07 57.24
N SER A 265 21.48 52.61 58.08
CA SER A 265 21.62 52.89 59.54
C SER A 265 20.46 52.54 60.46
N SER A 266 20.63 51.56 61.35
CA SER A 266 21.22 51.70 62.70
C SER A 266 21.28 50.35 63.39
#